data_AF-A0A7S0LKJ8-F1
#
_entry.id   AF-A0A7S0LKJ8-F1
#
_cell.length_a   1.000
_cell.length_b   1.000
_cell.length_c   1.000
_cell.angle_alpha   90.00
_cell.angle_beta   90.00
_cell.angle_gamma   90.00
#
_symmetry.space_group_name_H-M   'P 1'
#
loop_
_entity.id
_entity.type
_entity.pdbx_description
1 polymer ?
#
loop_
_entity_poly.entity_id
_entity_poly.type
_entity_poly.pdbx_seq_one_letter_code
_entity_poly.pdbx_strand_id
1 'polypeptide(L)'
;RRRLAQEERDAATAAALMLEERRAEQEQAEMNEVQSRLAVEAAVALAQEDARWQVRAQLEQEQRDAATAAAIMQEEQESEEARVREAQERKDAEQAAALAREEEQSSGRSGSQSRAWPAASSGAGWVQVEQHKRRPDPRPESRPEAEQLQPRGSREARAKVELQHPRGGREARAEAEQHYRRAEQRPEARQVQSGVRPLIVIDGLNVGRSYNVGYRRPHFDIDKFKEAHPTERPPICSLAIARAIEYFREHRYHVKAFLPEWALNGGRHKTSYALDYDKLKRFVDDEAIALTPGAGHDDNFMITYALKCWESQPVYILTNDRFDNHVREGRCPQGFGANHLLKYCWVANEFVLEKGMP
;
A
#
# COMPACT_ATOMS: atom_id res chain seq x y z
N ARG A 1 -40.80 23.96 -73.38
CA ARG A 1 -41.60 24.38 -72.21
C ARG A 1 -41.56 23.35 -71.08
N ARG A 2 -42.07 22.11 -71.25
CA ARG A 2 -41.98 21.08 -70.18
C ARG A 2 -40.55 20.75 -69.74
N ARG A 3 -39.61 20.62 -70.70
CA ARG A 3 -38.19 20.39 -70.42
C ARG A 3 -37.56 21.52 -69.60
N LEU A 4 -37.77 22.78 -70.00
CA LEU A 4 -37.31 23.96 -69.26
C LEU A 4 -37.85 23.99 -67.83
N ALA A 5 -39.13 23.71 -67.63
CA ALA A 5 -39.73 23.67 -66.29
C ALA A 5 -39.18 22.53 -65.42
N GLN A 6 -38.74 21.42 -66.03
CA GLN A 6 -38.07 20.34 -65.30
C GLN A 6 -36.63 20.73 -64.92
N GLU A 7 -35.88 21.31 -65.85
CA GLU A 7 -34.53 21.82 -65.61
C GLU A 7 -34.51 22.89 -64.50
N GLU A 8 -35.51 23.78 -64.45
CA GLU A 8 -35.68 24.76 -63.37
C GLU A 8 -35.97 24.12 -62.01
N ARG A 9 -36.78 23.05 -61.96
CA ARG A 9 -37.06 22.30 -60.73
C ARG A 9 -35.83 21.57 -60.23
N ASP A 10 -35.13 20.87 -61.12
CA ASP A 10 -33.93 20.13 -60.77
C ASP A 10 -32.82 21.07 -60.27
N ALA A 11 -32.67 22.25 -60.90
CA ALA A 11 -31.76 23.28 -60.43
C ALA A 11 -32.14 23.84 -59.04
N ALA A 12 -33.44 24.08 -58.79
CA ALA A 12 -33.91 24.53 -57.49
C ALA A 12 -33.70 23.47 -56.39
N THR A 13 -33.93 22.19 -56.69
CA THR A 13 -33.66 21.09 -55.77
C THR A 13 -32.18 20.94 -55.48
N ALA A 14 -31.31 21.03 -56.49
CA ALA A 14 -29.86 21.00 -56.29
C ALA A 14 -29.37 22.18 -55.43
N ALA A 15 -29.90 23.38 -55.65
CA ALA A 15 -29.58 24.55 -54.83
C ALA A 15 -30.03 24.39 -53.37
N ALA A 16 -31.20 23.78 -53.12
CA ALA A 16 -31.69 23.50 -51.78
C ALA A 16 -30.79 22.48 -51.04
N LEU A 17 -30.37 21.41 -51.72
CA LEU A 17 -29.46 20.41 -51.14
C LEU A 17 -28.09 21.00 -50.80
N MET A 18 -27.52 21.84 -51.67
CA MET A 18 -26.25 22.54 -51.36
C MET A 18 -26.38 23.50 -50.18
N LEU A 19 -27.55 24.13 -49.98
CA LEU A 19 -27.79 24.99 -48.83
C LEU A 19 -27.88 24.17 -47.53
N GLU A 20 -28.53 23.01 -47.59
CA GLU A 20 -28.65 22.09 -46.45
C GLU A 20 -27.29 21.51 -46.06
N GLU A 21 -26.47 21.09 -47.04
CA GLU A 21 -25.10 20.63 -46.82
C GLU A 21 -24.24 21.70 -46.15
N ARG A 22 -24.28 22.96 -46.64
CA ARG A 22 -23.56 24.08 -46.01
C ARG A 22 -24.02 24.37 -44.57
N ARG A 23 -25.32 24.20 -44.28
CA ARG A 23 -25.82 24.35 -42.90
C ARG A 23 -25.29 23.25 -42.00
N ALA A 24 -25.28 22.00 -42.46
CA ALA A 24 -24.72 20.88 -41.71
C ALA A 24 -23.20 21.07 -41.46
N GLU A 25 -22.45 21.55 -42.46
CA GLU A 25 -21.04 21.90 -42.29
C GLU A 25 -20.82 23.01 -41.26
N GLN A 26 -21.67 24.04 -41.27
CA GLN A 26 -21.62 25.14 -40.30
C GLN A 26 -21.95 24.64 -38.88
N GLU A 27 -23.01 23.85 -38.70
CA GLU A 27 -23.38 23.27 -37.40
C GLU A 27 -22.27 22.35 -36.86
N GLN A 28 -21.64 21.56 -37.73
CA GLN A 28 -20.51 20.72 -37.35
C GLN A 28 -19.28 21.56 -36.95
N ALA A 29 -19.02 22.66 -37.65
CA ALA A 29 -17.93 23.58 -37.29
C ALA A 29 -18.17 24.25 -35.93
N GLU A 30 -19.40 24.71 -35.67
CA GLU A 30 -19.80 25.28 -34.37
C GLU A 30 -19.70 24.24 -33.25
N MET A 31 -20.11 23.00 -33.49
CA MET A 31 -19.95 21.92 -32.51
C MET A 31 -18.48 21.62 -32.22
N ASN A 32 -17.62 21.59 -33.24
CA ASN A 32 -16.18 21.40 -33.08
C ASN A 32 -15.54 22.55 -32.28
N GLU A 33 -15.98 23.79 -32.50
CA GLU A 33 -15.52 24.95 -31.74
C GLU A 33 -15.90 24.85 -30.25
N VAL A 34 -17.15 24.47 -29.96
CA VAL A 34 -17.63 24.24 -28.58
C VAL A 34 -16.84 23.11 -27.91
N GLN A 35 -16.63 21.99 -28.60
CA GLN A 35 -15.82 20.88 -28.08
C GLN A 35 -14.38 21.30 -27.79
N SER A 36 -13.76 22.07 -28.69
CA SER A 36 -12.41 22.60 -28.48
C SER A 36 -12.34 23.52 -27.27
N ARG A 37 -13.34 24.38 -27.04
CA ARG A 37 -13.40 25.25 -25.87
C ARG A 37 -13.53 24.45 -24.57
N LEU A 38 -14.42 23.45 -24.54
CA LEU A 38 -14.59 22.59 -23.37
C LEU A 38 -13.32 21.79 -23.06
N ALA A 39 -12.58 21.34 -24.08
CA ALA A 39 -11.30 20.65 -23.89
C ALA A 39 -10.24 21.57 -23.24
N VAL A 40 -10.16 22.83 -23.67
CA VAL A 40 -9.25 23.83 -23.07
C VAL A 40 -9.65 24.13 -21.63
N GLU A 41 -10.94 24.34 -21.34
CA GLU A 41 -11.44 24.58 -19.99
C GLU A 41 -11.14 23.39 -19.05
N ALA A 42 -11.33 22.16 -19.52
CA ALA A 42 -10.97 20.96 -18.78
C ALA A 42 -9.47 20.86 -18.51
N ALA A 43 -8.62 21.16 -19.50
CA ALA A 43 -7.17 21.18 -19.33
C ALA A 43 -6.71 22.23 -18.31
N VAL A 44 -7.32 23.42 -18.32
CA VAL A 44 -7.05 24.47 -17.31
C VAL A 44 -7.48 24.02 -15.92
N ALA A 45 -8.64 23.37 -15.78
CA ALA A 45 -9.11 22.86 -14.49
C ALA A 45 -8.16 21.80 -13.90
N LEU A 46 -7.69 20.87 -14.74
CA LEU A 46 -6.70 19.86 -14.33
C LEU A 46 -5.37 20.51 -13.92
N ALA A 47 -4.86 21.47 -14.68
CA ALA A 47 -3.63 22.19 -14.33
C ALA A 47 -3.76 22.96 -13.00
N GLN A 48 -4.94 23.51 -12.70
CA GLN A 48 -5.21 24.16 -11.41
C GLN A 48 -5.27 23.15 -10.26
N GLU A 49 -5.81 21.96 -10.49
CA GLU A 49 -5.82 20.88 -9.50
C GLU A 49 -4.41 20.39 -9.21
N ASP A 50 -3.59 20.16 -10.24
CA ASP A 50 -2.17 19.80 -10.10
C ASP A 50 -1.39 20.84 -9.30
N ALA A 51 -1.60 22.13 -9.59
CA ALA A 51 -0.97 23.21 -8.82
C ALA A 51 -1.36 23.19 -7.34
N ARG A 52 -2.63 22.87 -7.01
CA ARG A 52 -3.08 22.73 -5.61
C ARG A 52 -2.42 21.53 -4.93
N TRP A 53 -2.27 20.41 -5.64
CA TRP A 53 -1.56 19.24 -5.13
C TRP A 53 -0.09 19.54 -4.84
N GLN A 54 0.59 20.27 -5.72
CA GLN A 54 1.98 20.69 -5.50
C GLN A 54 2.12 21.59 -4.27
N VAL A 55 1.24 22.59 -4.11
CA VAL A 55 1.23 23.46 -2.92
C VAL A 55 1.00 22.64 -1.64
N ARG A 56 0.07 21.69 -1.65
CA ARG A 56 -0.18 20.81 -0.50
C ARG A 56 1.02 19.93 -0.17
N ALA A 57 1.64 19.33 -1.18
CA ALA A 57 2.83 18.50 -1.00
C ALA A 57 4.01 19.30 -0.42
N GLN A 58 4.21 20.54 -0.88
CA GLN A 58 5.21 21.44 -0.33
C GLN A 58 4.92 21.77 1.15
N LEU A 59 3.67 22.09 1.48
CA LEU A 59 3.27 22.37 2.87
C LEU A 59 3.48 21.14 3.79
N GLU A 60 3.14 19.94 3.32
CA GLU A 60 3.38 18.71 4.07
C GLU A 60 4.88 18.44 4.28
N GLN A 61 5.73 18.79 3.31
CA GLN A 61 7.18 18.70 3.45
C GLN A 61 7.70 19.72 4.47
N GLU A 62 7.28 20.98 4.39
CA GLU A 62 7.65 22.03 5.35
C GLU A 62 7.24 21.65 6.79
N GLN A 63 6.07 21.02 6.97
CA GLN A 63 5.61 20.52 8.27
C GLN A 63 6.50 19.38 8.79
N ARG A 64 6.97 18.47 7.93
CA ARG A 64 7.90 17.39 8.31
C ARG A 64 9.27 17.94 8.70
N ASP A 65 9.76 18.92 7.96
CA ASP A 65 11.04 19.55 8.23
C ASP A 65 10.99 20.33 9.55
N ALA A 66 9.88 21.04 9.80
CA ALA A 66 9.64 21.73 11.08
C ALA A 66 9.54 20.74 12.26
N ALA A 67 8.84 19.61 12.09
CA ALA A 67 8.74 18.57 13.12
C ALA A 67 10.12 17.93 13.42
N THR A 68 10.93 17.72 12.39
CA THR A 68 12.30 17.19 12.53
C THR A 68 13.20 18.18 13.26
N ALA A 69 13.15 19.46 12.90
CA ALA A 69 13.89 20.51 13.59
C ALA A 69 13.49 20.63 15.07
N ALA A 70 12.18 20.55 15.38
CA ALA A 70 11.70 20.56 16.76
C ALA A 70 12.20 19.34 17.56
N ALA A 71 12.24 18.16 16.96
CA ALA A 71 12.78 16.96 17.60
C ALA A 71 14.28 17.09 17.91
N ILE A 72 15.07 17.63 16.99
CA ILE A 72 16.51 17.89 17.21
C ILE A 72 16.70 18.90 18.36
N MET A 73 15.94 19.99 18.37
CA MET A 73 16.00 20.98 19.46
C MET A 73 15.65 20.37 20.81
N GLN A 74 14.67 19.47 20.85
CA GLN A 74 14.29 18.78 22.08
C GLN A 74 15.41 17.84 22.56
N GLU A 75 16.03 17.09 21.66
CA GLU A 75 17.16 16.21 22.00
C GLU A 75 18.37 17.00 22.51
N GLU A 76 18.67 18.16 21.91
CA GLU A 76 19.72 19.06 22.39
C GLU A 76 19.41 19.60 23.79
N GLN A 77 18.15 19.98 24.05
CA GLN A 77 17.73 20.45 25.36
C GLN A 77 17.83 19.34 26.42
N GLU A 78 17.36 18.14 26.12
CA GLU A 78 17.45 16.97 27.01
C GLU A 78 18.92 16.61 27.30
N SER A 79 19.80 16.68 26.29
CA SER A 79 21.23 16.47 26.45
C SER A 79 21.87 17.54 27.36
N GLU A 80 21.49 18.81 27.22
CA GLU A 80 22.02 19.88 28.05
C GLU A 80 21.54 19.76 29.51
N GLU A 81 20.25 19.44 29.72
CA GLU A 81 19.70 19.14 31.05
C GLU A 81 20.41 17.96 31.72
N ALA A 82 20.75 16.92 30.95
CA ALA A 82 21.52 15.78 31.43
C ALA A 82 22.94 16.18 31.87
N ARG A 83 23.63 17.03 31.09
CA ARG A 83 24.96 17.55 31.45
C ARG A 83 24.93 18.41 32.71
N VAL A 84 23.92 19.27 32.85
CA VAL A 84 23.72 20.09 34.05
C VAL A 84 23.47 19.20 35.27
N ARG A 85 22.64 18.16 35.12
CA ARG A 85 22.38 17.19 36.20
C ARG A 85 23.66 16.45 36.61
N GLU A 86 24.43 15.93 35.67
CA GLU A 86 25.68 15.24 35.95
C GLU A 86 26.70 16.15 36.64
N ALA A 87 26.80 17.42 36.21
CA ALA A 87 27.67 18.40 36.84
C ALA A 87 27.26 18.72 38.28
N GLN A 88 25.95 18.77 38.56
CA GLN A 88 25.42 18.96 39.91
C GLN A 88 25.71 17.75 40.80
N GLU A 89 25.45 16.53 40.31
CA GLU A 89 25.73 15.29 41.03
C GLU A 89 27.23 15.17 41.39
N ARG A 90 28.13 15.58 40.50
CA ARG A 90 29.57 15.64 40.78
C ARG A 90 29.91 16.64 41.89
N LYS A 91 29.32 17.83 41.88
CA LYS A 91 29.52 18.84 42.95
C LYS A 91 29.02 18.35 44.30
N ASP A 92 27.83 17.72 44.32
CA ASP A 92 27.25 17.17 45.55
C ASP A 92 28.12 16.04 46.11
N ALA A 93 28.68 15.18 45.25
CA ALA A 93 29.63 14.14 45.64
C ALA A 93 30.95 14.71 46.20
N GLU A 94 31.49 15.77 45.60
CA GLU A 94 32.68 16.46 46.10
C GLU A 94 32.44 17.10 47.48
N GLN A 95 31.28 17.75 47.67
CA GLN A 95 30.89 18.33 48.97
C GLN A 95 30.71 17.25 50.04
N ALA A 96 30.06 16.14 49.72
CA ALA A 96 29.90 15.02 50.64
C ALA A 96 31.26 14.42 51.04
N ALA A 97 32.19 14.28 50.09
CA ALA A 97 33.54 13.80 50.36
C ALA A 97 34.35 14.79 51.23
N ALA A 98 34.16 16.10 51.05
CA ALA A 98 34.79 17.11 51.90
C ALA A 98 34.28 17.04 53.35
N LEU A 99 32.95 16.95 53.54
CA LEU A 99 32.33 16.79 54.86
C LEU A 99 32.82 15.52 55.57
N ALA A 100 32.92 14.39 54.85
CA ALA A 100 33.45 13.14 55.41
C ALA A 100 34.90 13.29 55.92
N ARG A 101 35.74 14.06 55.21
CA ARG A 101 37.13 14.34 55.65
C ARG A 101 37.19 15.23 56.88
N GLU A 102 36.28 16.20 57.01
CA GLU A 102 36.16 17.03 58.22
C GLU A 102 35.73 16.20 59.45
N GLU A 103 34.82 15.25 59.27
CA GLU A 103 34.42 14.30 60.33
C GLU A 103 35.59 13.39 60.77
N GLU A 104 36.39 12.87 59.83
CA GLU A 104 37.60 12.09 60.16
C GLU A 104 38.65 12.93 60.93
N GLN A 105 38.83 14.20 60.56
CA GLN A 105 39.78 15.09 61.25
C GLN A 105 39.32 15.49 62.65
N SER A 106 38.01 15.65 62.86
CA SER A 106 37.44 15.99 64.17
C SER A 106 37.39 14.80 65.15
N SER A 107 37.25 13.57 64.64
CA SER A 107 37.22 12.33 65.46
C SER A 107 38.60 11.86 65.93
N GLY A 108 39.69 12.28 65.25
CA GLY A 108 41.07 11.93 65.61
C GLY A 108 41.62 12.53 66.92
N ARG A 109 40.85 13.34 67.66
CA ARG A 109 41.31 14.02 68.89
C ARG A 109 40.74 13.48 70.20
N SER A 110 39.88 12.45 70.17
CA SER A 110 39.35 11.79 71.37
C SER A 110 39.98 10.41 71.57
N GLY A 111 41.28 10.41 71.91
CA GLY A 111 41.89 9.24 72.52
C GLY A 111 41.51 9.18 73.99
N SER A 112 40.53 8.34 74.35
CA SER A 112 40.47 7.69 75.67
C SER A 112 39.32 6.70 75.76
N GLN A 113 39.69 5.42 75.79
CA GLN A 113 39.09 4.32 76.54
C GLN A 113 37.58 4.09 76.38
N SER A 114 37.18 2.97 75.78
CA SER A 114 36.27 2.01 76.44
C SER A 114 36.07 0.71 75.65
N ARG A 115 36.57 -0.36 76.28
CA ARG A 115 36.04 -1.74 76.39
C ARG A 115 35.34 -2.39 75.19
N ALA A 116 36.00 -3.46 74.73
CA ALA A 116 35.44 -4.59 74.01
C ALA A 116 34.18 -5.16 74.68
N TRP A 117 33.15 -5.41 73.85
CA TRP A 117 32.05 -6.32 74.13
C TRP A 117 31.93 -7.30 72.95
N PRO A 118 31.68 -8.60 73.21
CA PRO A 118 31.71 -9.63 72.18
C PRO A 118 30.38 -9.77 71.43
N ALA A 119 30.51 -10.41 70.28
CA ALA A 119 29.50 -10.80 69.30
C ALA A 119 28.15 -11.27 69.88
N ALA A 120 27.07 -10.82 69.24
CA ALA A 120 25.80 -11.52 69.23
C ALA A 120 25.14 -11.43 67.85
N SER A 121 24.95 -12.61 67.29
CA SER A 121 24.13 -12.99 66.15
C SER A 121 22.66 -12.55 66.26
N SER A 122 22.06 -12.09 65.16
CA SER A 122 20.65 -12.17 64.75
C SER A 122 20.34 -10.93 63.89
N GLY A 123 19.55 -10.96 62.83
CA GLY A 123 18.79 -12.00 62.16
C GLY A 123 18.32 -11.40 60.83
N ALA A 124 18.27 -12.23 59.79
CA ALA A 124 17.76 -11.87 58.49
C ALA A 124 16.26 -11.52 58.59
N GLY A 125 15.93 -10.23 58.51
CA GLY A 125 14.56 -9.74 58.38
C GLY A 125 14.20 -9.60 56.90
N TRP A 126 13.55 -10.62 56.35
CA TRP A 126 12.84 -10.53 55.07
C TRP A 126 11.62 -9.62 55.24
N VAL A 127 11.62 -8.46 54.59
CA VAL A 127 10.43 -7.61 54.48
C VAL A 127 9.62 -8.12 53.29
N GLN A 128 8.63 -8.97 53.55
CA GLN A 128 7.55 -9.28 52.61
C GLN A 128 6.61 -8.07 52.53
N VAL A 129 6.57 -7.43 51.37
CA VAL A 129 5.54 -6.44 51.05
C VAL A 129 4.32 -7.20 50.54
N GLU A 130 3.33 -7.37 51.42
CA GLU A 130 1.96 -7.76 51.04
C GLU A 130 1.32 -6.67 50.19
N GLN A 131 1.06 -6.96 48.91
CA GLN A 131 0.11 -6.20 48.11
C GLN A 131 -1.19 -6.97 47.94
N HIS A 132 -2.16 -6.63 48.80
CA HIS A 132 -3.57 -6.89 48.58
C HIS A 132 -4.08 -6.02 47.40
N LYS A 133 -4.53 -6.64 46.30
CA LYS A 133 -5.63 -6.09 45.50
C LYS A 133 -6.59 -7.21 45.07
N ARG A 134 -7.77 -7.15 45.69
CA ARG A 134 -9.00 -7.84 45.32
C ARG A 134 -9.51 -7.30 43.97
N ARG A 135 -9.86 -8.18 43.05
CA ARG A 135 -10.98 -7.99 42.11
C ARG A 135 -11.61 -9.37 41.81
N PRO A 136 -12.92 -9.55 42.04
CA PRO A 136 -13.66 -10.68 41.50
C PRO A 136 -14.17 -10.31 40.10
N ASP A 137 -13.81 -11.10 39.08
CA ASP A 137 -14.50 -11.04 37.79
C ASP A 137 -15.67 -12.03 37.78
N PRO A 138 -16.88 -11.59 37.40
CA PRO A 138 -18.02 -12.46 37.24
C PRO A 138 -17.93 -13.25 35.92
N ARG A 139 -18.31 -14.52 36.02
CA ARG A 139 -18.62 -15.38 34.88
C ARG A 139 -19.74 -14.76 34.03
N PRO A 140 -19.71 -14.91 32.71
CA PRO A 140 -20.93 -15.01 31.93
C PRO A 140 -21.28 -16.48 31.69
N GLU A 141 -22.49 -16.81 32.09
CA GLU A 141 -23.19 -18.06 31.83
C GLU A 141 -23.50 -18.22 30.33
N SER A 142 -23.55 -19.50 29.93
CA SER A 142 -24.45 -20.09 28.93
C SER A 142 -24.73 -19.34 27.62
N ARG A 143 -24.18 -19.90 26.53
CA ARG A 143 -24.80 -19.84 25.20
C ARG A 143 -25.18 -21.26 24.75
N PRO A 144 -26.41 -21.47 24.26
CA PRO A 144 -26.93 -22.81 23.99
C PRO A 144 -26.34 -23.42 22.72
N GLU A 145 -26.22 -24.73 22.77
CA GLU A 145 -25.97 -25.64 21.66
C GLU A 145 -27.01 -25.41 20.56
N ALA A 146 -26.55 -25.11 19.35
CA ALA A 146 -27.36 -25.17 18.14
C ALA A 146 -26.71 -26.16 17.17
N GLU A 147 -27.50 -27.19 16.90
CA GLU A 147 -27.29 -28.36 16.07
C GLU A 147 -26.45 -28.15 14.81
N GLN A 148 -25.39 -28.96 14.73
CA GLN A 148 -24.70 -29.29 13.50
C GLN A 148 -25.56 -30.27 12.68
N LEU A 149 -26.15 -29.79 11.59
CA LEU A 149 -26.55 -30.64 10.45
C LEU A 149 -25.51 -30.45 9.34
N GLN A 150 -24.52 -31.34 9.28
CA GLN A 150 -23.69 -31.52 8.09
C GLN A 150 -24.29 -32.59 7.19
N PRO A 151 -24.51 -32.33 5.88
CA PRO A 151 -24.71 -33.40 4.93
C PRO A 151 -23.38 -34.13 4.67
N ARG A 152 -23.41 -35.45 4.89
CA ARG A 152 -22.38 -36.40 4.49
C ARG A 152 -22.18 -36.32 2.97
N GLY A 153 -20.99 -35.92 2.54
CA GLY A 153 -20.57 -35.96 1.14
C GLY A 153 -19.07 -36.24 1.03
N SER A 154 -18.76 -37.45 0.55
CA SER A 154 -17.48 -37.93 -0.02
C SER A 154 -16.19 -37.73 0.79
N ARG A 155 -15.78 -38.81 1.46
CA ARG A 155 -14.56 -38.94 2.28
C ARG A 155 -13.34 -39.48 1.50
N GLU A 156 -13.29 -39.31 0.17
CA GLU A 156 -12.27 -39.99 -0.68
C GLU A 156 -11.43 -39.09 -1.61
N ALA A 157 -11.35 -37.78 -1.36
CA ALA A 157 -10.46 -36.89 -2.15
C ALA A 157 -9.62 -35.90 -1.31
N ARG A 158 -9.25 -36.29 -0.08
CA ARG A 158 -8.38 -35.48 0.81
C ARG A 158 -7.19 -36.25 1.37
N ALA A 159 -6.55 -37.05 0.51
CA ALA A 159 -5.22 -37.58 0.76
C ALA A 159 -4.28 -37.04 -0.33
N LYS A 160 -3.22 -36.35 0.11
CA LYS A 160 -2.08 -35.81 -0.67
C LYS A 160 -2.28 -34.50 -1.44
N VAL A 161 -2.45 -33.40 -0.70
CA VAL A 161 -1.63 -32.19 -0.91
C VAL A 161 -1.28 -31.65 0.47
N GLU A 162 -0.42 -32.40 1.16
CA GLU A 162 0.28 -31.92 2.35
C GLU A 162 1.45 -31.08 1.81
N LEU A 163 1.17 -29.80 1.56
CA LEU A 163 2.16 -28.81 1.19
C LEU A 163 3.07 -28.65 2.42
N GLN A 164 4.23 -29.28 2.34
CA GLN A 164 5.32 -29.10 3.28
C GLN A 164 5.70 -27.62 3.34
N HIS A 165 5.20 -26.90 4.33
CA HIS A 165 5.86 -25.70 4.85
C HIS A 165 6.16 -25.88 6.34
N PRO A 166 7.22 -26.63 6.70
CA PRO A 166 7.72 -26.62 8.06
C PRO A 166 8.78 -25.52 8.21
N ARG A 167 8.65 -24.70 9.24
CA ARG A 167 9.76 -24.04 9.97
C ARG A 167 10.70 -23.06 9.23
N GLY A 168 10.45 -22.70 7.97
CA GLY A 168 11.31 -21.78 7.21
C GLY A 168 11.21 -20.28 7.56
N GLY A 169 10.38 -19.86 8.51
CA GLY A 169 10.07 -18.43 8.69
C GLY A 169 11.23 -17.53 9.13
N ARG A 170 12.22 -18.05 9.87
CA ARG A 170 13.37 -17.24 10.29
C ARG A 170 14.49 -17.24 9.26
N GLU A 171 14.80 -18.39 8.65
CA GLU A 171 15.84 -18.52 7.64
C GLU A 171 15.42 -17.84 6.34
N ALA A 172 14.19 -18.05 5.86
CA ALA A 172 13.68 -17.35 4.68
C ALA A 172 13.60 -15.82 4.89
N ARG A 173 13.32 -15.38 6.13
CA ARG A 173 13.35 -13.96 6.49
C ARG A 173 14.78 -13.41 6.48
N ALA A 174 15.73 -14.13 7.06
CA ALA A 174 17.14 -13.73 7.07
C ALA A 174 17.71 -13.69 5.65
N GLU A 175 17.36 -14.67 4.80
CA GLU A 175 17.74 -14.69 3.39
C GLU A 175 17.13 -13.52 2.61
N ALA A 176 15.81 -13.28 2.74
CA ALA A 176 15.15 -12.16 2.07
C ALA A 176 15.70 -10.80 2.51
N GLU A 177 16.00 -10.63 3.80
CA GLU A 177 16.56 -9.39 4.34
C GLU A 177 18.03 -9.20 3.94
N GLN A 178 18.83 -10.27 3.95
CA GLN A 178 20.22 -10.22 3.47
C GLN A 178 20.28 -9.94 1.97
N HIS A 179 19.34 -10.51 1.21
CA HIS A 179 19.19 -10.27 -0.23
C HIS A 179 18.87 -8.82 -0.53
N TYR A 180 17.89 -8.24 0.18
CA TYR A 180 17.54 -6.83 0.07
C TYR A 180 18.72 -5.90 0.42
N ARG A 181 19.42 -6.16 1.53
CA ARG A 181 20.61 -5.37 1.90
C ARG A 181 21.71 -5.44 0.85
N ARG A 182 21.93 -6.59 0.22
CA ARG A 182 22.89 -6.73 -0.89
C ARG A 182 22.47 -5.93 -2.12
N ALA A 183 21.17 -5.85 -2.40
CA ALA A 183 20.63 -5.06 -3.51
C ALA A 183 20.79 -3.55 -3.28
N GLU A 184 20.47 -3.05 -2.07
CA GLU A 184 20.67 -1.62 -1.72
C GLU A 184 22.14 -1.20 -1.67
N GLN A 185 23.03 -2.09 -1.22
CA GLN A 185 24.46 -1.80 -1.07
C GLN A 185 25.27 -1.88 -2.37
N ARG A 186 24.64 -2.15 -3.53
CA ARG A 186 25.31 -2.10 -4.84
C ARG A 186 25.18 -0.69 -5.45
N PRO A 187 26.16 0.21 -5.29
CA PRO A 187 26.13 1.54 -5.91
C PRO A 187 26.07 1.47 -7.45
N GLU A 188 26.52 0.36 -8.04
CA GLU A 188 26.45 0.11 -9.49
C GLU A 188 25.04 -0.25 -9.99
N ALA A 189 24.12 -0.69 -9.12
CA ALA A 189 22.73 -1.00 -9.50
C ALA A 189 21.90 0.27 -9.83
N ARG A 190 22.42 1.47 -9.53
CA ARG A 190 21.78 2.74 -9.88
C ARG A 190 22.23 3.31 -11.23
N GLN A 191 23.31 2.80 -11.82
CA GLN A 191 23.55 3.06 -13.24
C GLN A 191 22.72 2.05 -14.02
N VAL A 192 21.47 2.40 -14.28
CA VAL A 192 20.59 1.69 -15.20
C VAL A 192 21.37 1.51 -16.50
N GLN A 193 21.82 0.27 -16.77
CA GLN A 193 22.36 -0.07 -18.07
C GLN A 193 21.31 0.36 -19.09
N SER A 194 21.69 1.21 -20.04
CA SER A 194 20.83 2.07 -20.87
C SER A 194 19.89 1.35 -21.84
N GLY A 195 19.48 0.11 -21.56
CA GLY A 195 18.53 -0.65 -22.35
C GLY A 195 17.67 -1.67 -21.56
N VAL A 196 17.84 -1.81 -20.24
CA VAL A 196 16.99 -2.72 -19.45
C VAL A 196 15.68 -2.03 -19.10
N ARG A 197 14.57 -2.51 -19.67
CA ARG A 197 13.23 -1.97 -19.40
C ARG A 197 12.76 -2.39 -18.01
N PRO A 198 12.21 -1.49 -17.19
CA PRO A 198 11.68 -1.87 -15.89
C PRO A 198 10.50 -2.84 -16.00
N LEU A 199 10.36 -3.70 -15.00
CA LEU A 199 9.25 -4.64 -14.88
C LEU A 199 8.20 -4.11 -13.91
N ILE A 200 6.97 -4.05 -14.38
CA ILE A 200 5.78 -3.72 -13.60
C ILE A 200 5.03 -5.00 -13.32
N VAL A 201 4.99 -5.36 -12.05
CA VAL A 201 4.22 -6.47 -11.54
C VAL A 201 2.87 -5.93 -11.08
N ILE A 202 1.76 -6.41 -11.65
CA ILE A 202 0.43 -5.88 -11.38
C ILE A 202 -0.35 -6.80 -10.45
N ASP A 203 -0.85 -6.24 -9.34
CA ASP A 203 -1.86 -6.85 -8.49
C ASP A 203 -3.22 -6.77 -9.18
N GLY A 204 -3.55 -7.82 -9.94
CA GLY A 204 -4.74 -7.82 -10.80
C GLY A 204 -6.04 -7.73 -10.02
N LEU A 205 -6.13 -8.33 -8.83
CA LEU A 205 -7.33 -8.23 -8.01
C LEU A 205 -7.51 -6.83 -7.43
N ASN A 206 -6.43 -6.21 -6.97
CA ASN A 206 -6.49 -4.84 -6.46
C ASN A 206 -6.93 -3.86 -7.57
N VAL A 207 -6.28 -3.91 -8.74
CA VAL A 207 -6.65 -3.11 -9.93
C VAL A 207 -8.08 -3.36 -10.35
N GLY A 208 -8.46 -4.63 -10.47
CA GLY A 208 -9.81 -5.01 -10.87
C GLY A 208 -10.89 -4.59 -9.87
N ARG A 209 -10.59 -4.46 -8.57
CA ARG A 209 -11.54 -4.00 -7.54
C ARG A 209 -11.60 -2.48 -7.40
N SER A 210 -10.53 -1.77 -7.77
CA SER A 210 -10.46 -0.32 -7.66
C SER A 210 -11.40 0.43 -8.60
N TYR A 211 -12.09 -0.26 -9.52
CA TYR A 211 -13.13 0.39 -10.33
C TYR A 211 -14.28 0.95 -9.49
N ASN A 212 -14.51 0.39 -8.30
CA ASN A 212 -15.46 0.92 -7.32
C ASN A 212 -15.09 2.32 -6.79
N VAL A 213 -13.91 2.84 -7.12
CA VAL A 213 -13.32 4.08 -6.59
C VAL A 213 -13.11 5.13 -7.70
N GLY A 214 -13.67 4.93 -8.91
CA GLY A 214 -13.65 5.96 -9.95
C GLY A 214 -13.75 5.50 -11.39
N TYR A 215 -13.63 4.20 -11.67
CA TYR A 215 -13.84 3.63 -13.00
C TYR A 215 -15.28 3.13 -13.15
N ARG A 216 -16.10 3.90 -13.88
CA ARG A 216 -17.49 3.60 -14.20
C ARG A 216 -17.59 2.77 -15.47
N ARG A 217 -17.95 1.51 -15.30
CA ARG A 217 -18.34 0.64 -16.43
C ARG A 217 -19.74 1.05 -16.91
N PRO A 218 -19.96 1.33 -18.20
CA PRO A 218 -21.25 1.84 -18.70
C PRO A 218 -22.47 0.97 -18.39
N HIS A 219 -22.28 -0.34 -18.29
CA HIS A 219 -23.36 -1.31 -18.10
C HIS A 219 -23.37 -1.97 -16.71
N PHE A 220 -22.58 -1.47 -15.77
CA PHE A 220 -22.56 -2.00 -14.41
C PHE A 220 -22.51 -0.86 -13.40
N ASP A 221 -23.63 -0.67 -12.72
CA ASP A 221 -23.78 0.30 -11.64
C ASP A 221 -23.39 -0.35 -10.31
N ILE A 222 -22.22 0.03 -9.80
CA ILE A 222 -21.68 -0.53 -8.57
C ILE A 222 -22.52 -0.20 -7.34
N ASP A 223 -23.12 0.99 -7.31
CA ASP A 223 -23.88 1.44 -6.15
C ASP A 223 -25.17 0.64 -6.04
N LYS A 224 -25.85 0.41 -7.18
CA LYS A 224 -27.00 -0.51 -7.24
C LYS A 224 -26.63 -1.95 -6.89
N PHE A 225 -25.46 -2.42 -7.32
CA PHE A 225 -25.01 -3.77 -6.96
C PHE A 225 -24.81 -3.89 -5.44
N LYS A 226 -24.14 -2.93 -4.81
CA LYS A 226 -23.92 -2.92 -3.35
C LYS A 226 -25.23 -2.81 -2.57
N GLU A 227 -26.20 -2.04 -3.06
CA GLU A 227 -27.53 -1.93 -2.47
C GLU A 227 -28.28 -3.27 -2.54
N ALA A 228 -28.25 -3.94 -3.69
CA ALA A 228 -28.90 -5.24 -3.88
C ALA A 228 -28.18 -6.41 -3.18
N HIS A 229 -26.86 -6.31 -3.02
CA HIS A 229 -26.01 -7.38 -2.49
C HIS A 229 -25.04 -6.87 -1.41
N PRO A 230 -25.53 -6.40 -0.25
CA PRO A 230 -24.72 -5.72 0.76
C PRO A 230 -23.65 -6.60 1.42
N THR A 231 -23.80 -7.92 1.35
CA THR A 231 -22.87 -8.90 1.92
C THR A 231 -21.91 -9.48 0.89
N GLU A 232 -22.16 -9.26 -0.40
CA GLU A 232 -21.32 -9.78 -1.48
C GLU A 232 -20.19 -8.80 -1.80
N ARG A 233 -19.04 -9.36 -2.16
CA ARG A 233 -17.95 -8.52 -2.67
C ARG A 233 -18.33 -8.09 -4.09
N PRO A 234 -18.12 -6.81 -4.44
CA PRO A 234 -18.20 -6.38 -5.82
C PRO A 234 -17.38 -7.30 -6.74
N PRO A 235 -17.87 -7.58 -7.96
CA PRO A 235 -17.05 -8.29 -8.92
C PRO A 235 -15.80 -7.49 -9.26
N ILE A 236 -14.83 -8.10 -9.93
CA ILE A 236 -13.67 -7.38 -10.44
C ILE A 236 -13.93 -6.93 -11.89
N CYS A 237 -13.43 -5.76 -12.28
CA CYS A 237 -13.53 -5.24 -13.63
C CYS A 237 -12.30 -5.67 -14.45
N SER A 238 -12.47 -6.64 -15.34
CA SER A 238 -11.39 -7.11 -16.22
C SER A 238 -10.86 -6.03 -17.15
N LEU A 239 -11.73 -5.10 -17.57
CA LEU A 239 -11.33 -4.00 -18.46
C LEU A 239 -10.36 -3.03 -17.76
N ALA A 240 -10.52 -2.79 -16.47
CA ALA A 240 -9.59 -1.97 -15.68
C ALA A 240 -8.18 -2.61 -15.65
N ILE A 241 -8.10 -3.93 -15.48
CA ILE A 241 -6.84 -4.69 -15.49
C ILE A 241 -6.19 -4.62 -16.88
N ALA A 242 -6.97 -4.87 -17.93
CA ALA A 242 -6.51 -4.77 -19.31
C ALA A 242 -5.92 -3.38 -19.63
N ARG A 243 -6.61 -2.32 -19.20
CA ARG A 243 -6.16 -0.93 -19.39
C ARG A 243 -4.86 -0.64 -18.66
N ALA A 244 -4.70 -1.11 -17.42
CA ALA A 244 -3.43 -0.95 -16.69
C ALA A 244 -2.28 -1.67 -17.42
N ILE A 245 -2.50 -2.89 -17.92
CA ILE A 245 -1.48 -3.62 -18.69
C ILE A 245 -1.09 -2.85 -19.97
N GLU A 246 -2.08 -2.36 -20.72
CA GLU A 246 -1.86 -1.58 -21.95
C GLU A 246 -1.10 -0.29 -21.66
N TYR A 247 -1.50 0.46 -20.64
CA TYR A 247 -0.85 1.69 -20.22
C TYR A 247 0.67 1.49 -20.03
N PHE A 248 1.08 0.51 -19.24
CA PHE A 248 2.51 0.27 -19.00
C PHE A 248 3.25 -0.25 -20.24
N ARG A 249 2.58 -1.04 -21.10
CA ARG A 249 3.17 -1.51 -22.37
C ARG A 249 3.40 -0.37 -23.36
N GLU A 250 2.45 0.57 -23.47
CA GLU A 250 2.58 1.77 -24.32
C GLU A 250 3.78 2.63 -23.89
N HIS A 251 4.04 2.68 -22.58
CA HIS A 251 5.20 3.35 -22.00
C HIS A 251 6.48 2.52 -22.03
N ARG A 252 6.51 1.42 -22.79
CA ARG A 252 7.67 0.54 -22.98
C ARG A 252 8.15 -0.18 -21.72
N TYR A 253 7.27 -0.51 -20.79
CA TYR A 253 7.62 -1.35 -19.64
C TYR A 253 7.39 -2.84 -19.94
N HIS A 254 8.12 -3.71 -19.24
CA HIS A 254 7.72 -5.10 -19.11
C HIS A 254 6.59 -5.22 -18.10
N VAL A 255 5.58 -6.06 -18.38
CA VAL A 255 4.39 -6.15 -17.52
C VAL A 255 4.10 -7.60 -17.21
N LYS A 256 3.87 -7.89 -15.93
CA LYS A 256 3.36 -9.18 -15.45
C LYS A 256 2.27 -8.98 -14.41
N ALA A 257 1.02 -9.23 -14.77
CA ALA A 257 -0.10 -9.22 -13.85
C ALA A 257 -0.32 -10.60 -13.22
N PHE A 258 -0.75 -10.62 -11.96
CA PHE A 258 -1.12 -11.84 -11.25
C PHE A 258 -2.62 -11.82 -10.95
N LEU A 259 -3.29 -12.92 -11.29
CA LEU A 259 -4.71 -13.11 -11.03
C LEU A 259 -4.99 -14.56 -10.63
N PRO A 260 -5.93 -14.83 -9.73
CA PRO A 260 -6.35 -16.19 -9.48
C PRO A 260 -7.09 -16.77 -10.70
N GLU A 261 -6.93 -18.07 -10.95
CA GLU A 261 -7.54 -18.80 -12.09
C GLU A 261 -9.05 -18.54 -12.24
N TRP A 262 -9.78 -18.37 -11.13
CA TRP A 262 -11.22 -18.13 -11.16
C TRP A 262 -11.60 -16.84 -11.88
N ALA A 263 -10.70 -15.85 -11.95
CA ALA A 263 -10.95 -14.58 -12.62
C ALA A 263 -11.16 -14.76 -14.13
N LEU A 264 -10.59 -15.80 -14.75
CA LEU A 264 -10.78 -16.10 -16.17
C LEU A 264 -11.98 -17.00 -16.46
N ASN A 265 -12.52 -17.68 -15.45
CA ASN A 265 -13.62 -18.63 -15.63
C ASN A 265 -14.99 -17.99 -15.34
N GLY A 266 -15.06 -16.66 -15.33
CA GLY A 266 -16.26 -15.92 -14.95
C GLY A 266 -16.61 -16.02 -13.47
N GLY A 267 -15.71 -16.52 -12.61
CA GLY A 267 -15.83 -16.45 -11.16
C GLY A 267 -15.60 -17.74 -10.37
N ARG A 268 -15.54 -17.57 -9.04
CA ARG A 268 -15.57 -18.57 -7.99
C ARG A 268 -16.88 -18.41 -7.23
N HIS A 269 -17.61 -19.51 -7.04
CA HIS A 269 -18.84 -19.65 -6.22
C HIS A 269 -19.44 -18.34 -5.67
N LYS A 270 -20.53 -17.87 -6.30
CA LYS A 270 -21.51 -16.86 -5.86
C LYS A 270 -21.01 -15.48 -5.41
N THR A 271 -19.78 -15.30 -4.93
CA THR A 271 -19.35 -14.06 -4.25
C THR A 271 -18.09 -13.45 -4.85
N SER A 272 -17.47 -14.07 -5.85
CA SER A 272 -16.28 -13.52 -6.49
C SER A 272 -16.29 -13.85 -7.97
N TYR A 273 -16.59 -12.87 -8.81
CA TYR A 273 -16.59 -13.03 -10.26
C TYR A 273 -15.94 -11.85 -10.95
N ALA A 274 -15.58 -12.04 -12.21
CA ALA A 274 -14.96 -11.02 -13.05
C ALA A 274 -15.93 -10.63 -14.16
N LEU A 275 -16.22 -9.33 -14.27
CA LEU A 275 -16.93 -8.75 -15.40
C LEU A 275 -15.98 -8.73 -16.61
N ASP A 276 -16.49 -9.03 -17.81
CA ASP A 276 -15.71 -9.01 -19.06
C ASP A 276 -14.43 -9.87 -19.01
N TYR A 277 -14.47 -11.01 -18.33
CA TYR A 277 -13.32 -11.88 -18.15
C TYR A 277 -12.68 -12.34 -19.48
N ASP A 278 -13.47 -12.38 -20.56
CA ASP A 278 -13.02 -12.68 -21.92
C ASP A 278 -11.92 -11.72 -22.40
N LYS A 279 -11.94 -10.47 -21.92
CA LYS A 279 -10.95 -9.44 -22.29
C LYS A 279 -9.56 -9.73 -21.77
N LEU A 280 -9.45 -10.56 -20.73
CA LEU A 280 -8.16 -10.96 -20.15
C LEU A 280 -7.47 -12.07 -20.95
N LYS A 281 -8.23 -12.84 -21.75
CA LYS A 281 -7.71 -14.04 -22.41
C LYS A 281 -6.47 -13.76 -23.27
N ARG A 282 -6.49 -12.69 -24.07
CA ARG A 282 -5.33 -12.30 -24.90
C ARG A 282 -4.06 -12.03 -24.10
N PHE A 283 -4.20 -11.53 -22.87
CA PHE A 283 -3.06 -11.22 -22.01
C PHE A 283 -2.53 -12.46 -21.27
N VAL A 284 -3.31 -13.52 -21.22
CA VAL A 284 -2.86 -14.83 -20.74
C VAL A 284 -2.09 -15.51 -21.86
N ASP A 285 -2.65 -15.49 -23.08
CA ASP A 285 -2.03 -16.08 -24.28
C ASP A 285 -0.69 -15.42 -24.62
N ASP A 286 -0.52 -14.12 -24.35
CA ASP A 286 0.74 -13.37 -24.55
C ASP A 286 1.67 -13.34 -23.32
N GLU A 287 1.35 -14.13 -22.30
CA GLU A 287 2.06 -14.25 -21.03
C GLU A 287 2.15 -12.96 -20.19
N ALA A 288 1.39 -11.89 -20.44
CA ALA A 288 1.29 -10.77 -19.49
C ALA A 288 0.57 -11.14 -18.19
N ILE A 289 -0.36 -12.08 -18.19
CA ILE A 289 -1.07 -12.54 -16.99
C ILE A 289 -0.53 -13.91 -16.58
N ALA A 290 -0.06 -14.02 -15.34
CA ALA A 290 0.15 -15.31 -14.67
C ALA A 290 -1.07 -15.64 -13.80
N LEU A 291 -1.56 -16.87 -13.95
CA LEU A 291 -2.64 -17.38 -13.12
C LEU A 291 -2.10 -18.01 -11.85
N THR A 292 -2.68 -17.64 -10.71
CA THR A 292 -2.41 -18.23 -9.41
C THR A 292 -3.50 -19.23 -9.06
N PRO A 293 -3.18 -20.28 -8.28
CA PRO A 293 -4.18 -21.25 -7.84
C PRO A 293 -5.34 -20.54 -7.13
N GLY A 294 -6.59 -20.88 -7.48
CA GLY A 294 -7.75 -20.15 -6.98
C GLY A 294 -7.95 -20.16 -5.45
N ALA A 295 -7.32 -21.11 -4.73
CA ALA A 295 -7.32 -21.21 -3.27
C ALA A 295 -6.11 -20.56 -2.59
N GLY A 296 -5.14 -20.05 -3.36
CA GLY A 296 -3.92 -19.42 -2.85
C GLY A 296 -4.08 -17.93 -2.55
N HIS A 297 -3.06 -17.38 -1.86
CA HIS A 297 -2.87 -15.94 -1.71
C HIS A 297 -2.02 -15.44 -2.89
N ASP A 298 -2.64 -14.73 -3.81
CA ASP A 298 -2.01 -14.16 -5.00
C ASP A 298 -0.87 -13.19 -4.67
N ASP A 299 -1.00 -12.42 -3.57
CA ASP A 299 0.06 -11.55 -3.04
C ASP A 299 1.41 -12.27 -2.91
N ASN A 300 1.42 -13.53 -2.44
CA ASN A 300 2.65 -14.30 -2.24
C ASN A 300 3.36 -14.59 -3.56
N PHE A 301 2.61 -14.99 -4.58
CA PHE A 301 3.18 -15.31 -5.89
C PHE A 301 3.79 -14.07 -6.52
N MET A 302 3.05 -12.96 -6.44
CA MET A 302 3.44 -11.68 -6.99
C MET A 302 4.69 -11.11 -6.30
N ILE A 303 4.71 -11.04 -4.96
CA ILE A 303 5.86 -10.54 -4.19
C ILE A 303 7.09 -11.43 -4.43
N THR A 304 6.92 -12.76 -4.38
CA THR A 304 8.02 -13.69 -4.64
C THR A 304 8.59 -13.52 -6.04
N TYR A 305 7.73 -13.33 -7.05
CA TYR A 305 8.15 -13.09 -8.42
C TYR A 305 8.91 -11.75 -8.54
N ALA A 306 8.37 -10.68 -7.96
CA ALA A 306 9.00 -9.36 -7.97
C ALA A 306 10.39 -9.37 -7.35
N LEU A 307 10.54 -10.00 -6.17
CA LEU A 307 11.83 -10.13 -5.47
C LEU A 307 12.85 -10.92 -6.28
N LYS A 308 12.43 -12.01 -6.95
CA LYS A 308 13.31 -12.79 -7.83
C LYS A 308 13.78 -12.00 -9.04
N CYS A 309 12.91 -11.19 -9.64
CA CYS A 309 13.24 -10.40 -10.83
C CYS A 309 14.06 -9.14 -10.51
N TRP A 310 14.01 -8.66 -9.27
CA TRP A 310 14.74 -7.45 -8.87
C TRP A 310 16.24 -7.58 -9.17
N GLU A 311 16.84 -8.74 -8.91
CA GLU A 311 18.29 -8.93 -9.12
C GLU A 311 18.77 -8.60 -10.54
N SER A 312 17.91 -8.72 -11.54
CA SER A 312 18.26 -8.54 -12.95
C SER A 312 17.75 -7.24 -13.57
N GLN A 313 16.74 -6.59 -12.98
CA GLN A 313 16.16 -5.35 -13.54
C GLN A 313 15.38 -4.56 -12.48
N PRO A 314 15.13 -3.25 -12.70
CA PRO A 314 14.24 -2.48 -11.83
C PRO A 314 12.83 -3.08 -11.83
N VAL A 315 12.27 -3.33 -10.64
CA VAL A 315 10.94 -3.91 -10.46
C VAL A 315 10.08 -2.98 -9.62
N TYR A 316 8.84 -2.80 -10.05
CA TYR A 316 7.80 -2.11 -9.31
C TYR A 316 6.54 -2.97 -9.24
N ILE A 317 5.78 -2.84 -8.16
CA ILE A 317 4.48 -3.49 -8.00
C ILE A 317 3.37 -2.44 -8.05
N LEU A 318 2.47 -2.57 -9.00
CA LEU A 318 1.26 -1.74 -9.08
C LEU A 318 0.18 -2.30 -8.15
N THR A 319 -0.08 -1.61 -7.04
CA THR A 319 -1.11 -1.98 -6.06
C THR A 319 -1.37 -0.87 -5.05
N ASN A 320 -2.62 -0.70 -4.64
CA ASN A 320 -2.98 0.18 -3.53
C ASN A 320 -2.84 -0.52 -2.16
N ASP A 321 -2.64 -1.83 -2.10
CA ASP A 321 -2.30 -2.54 -0.86
C ASP A 321 -0.90 -2.12 -0.37
N ARG A 322 -0.71 -2.05 0.95
CA ARG A 322 0.59 -1.74 1.58
C ARG A 322 1.38 -3.01 1.91
N PHE A 323 0.73 -4.17 1.87
CA PHE A 323 1.28 -5.46 2.28
C PHE A 323 1.82 -5.50 3.71
N ASP A 324 1.21 -4.74 4.63
CA ASP A 324 1.65 -4.63 6.03
C ASP A 324 1.79 -6.01 6.71
N ASN A 325 0.88 -6.95 6.39
CA ASN A 325 0.95 -8.33 6.88
C ASN A 325 2.19 -9.08 6.37
N HIS A 326 2.53 -8.93 5.08
CA HIS A 326 3.69 -9.57 4.48
C HIS A 326 5.00 -8.99 5.03
N VAL A 327 5.05 -7.68 5.27
CA VAL A 327 6.20 -7.02 5.92
C VAL A 327 6.36 -7.53 7.36
N ARG A 328 5.28 -7.55 8.14
CA ARG A 328 5.30 -8.04 9.53
C ARG A 328 5.75 -9.49 9.64
N GLU A 329 5.37 -10.32 8.68
CA GLU A 329 5.75 -11.74 8.63
C GLU A 329 7.14 -11.98 8.03
N GLY A 330 7.83 -10.93 7.57
CA GLY A 330 9.16 -11.04 6.95
C GLY A 330 9.14 -11.66 5.55
N ARG A 331 7.97 -11.71 4.91
CA ARG A 331 7.79 -12.13 3.50
C ARG A 331 8.17 -11.01 2.53
N CYS A 332 8.20 -9.77 3.01
CA CYS A 332 8.58 -8.58 2.26
C CYS A 332 9.57 -7.75 3.10
N PRO A 333 10.67 -7.24 2.52
CA PRO A 333 11.61 -6.40 3.25
C PRO A 333 10.95 -5.13 3.81
N GLN A 334 11.46 -4.62 4.94
CA GLN A 334 11.06 -3.31 5.44
C GLN A 334 11.41 -2.23 4.41
N GLY A 335 10.53 -1.25 4.20
CA GLY A 335 10.74 -0.19 3.22
C GLY A 335 10.42 -0.55 1.77
N PHE A 336 10.22 -1.84 1.44
CA PHE A 336 9.80 -2.28 0.11
C PHE A 336 8.57 -1.50 -0.39
N GLY A 337 7.61 -1.30 0.52
CA GLY A 337 6.39 -0.53 0.28
C GLY A 337 6.63 0.88 -0.27
N ALA A 338 7.63 1.59 0.26
CA ALA A 338 7.88 2.99 -0.08
C ALA A 338 8.64 3.15 -1.41
N ASN A 339 9.48 2.17 -1.75
CA ASN A 339 10.42 2.28 -2.88
C ASN A 339 9.93 1.56 -4.14
N HIS A 340 9.08 0.53 -3.99
CA HIS A 340 8.70 -0.36 -5.10
C HIS A 340 7.21 -0.39 -5.40
N LEU A 341 6.35 0.20 -4.57
CA LEU A 341 4.92 0.22 -4.85
C LEU A 341 4.53 1.44 -5.67
N LEU A 342 3.86 1.20 -6.79
CA LEU A 342 3.18 2.22 -7.57
C LEU A 342 1.72 2.27 -7.11
N LYS A 343 1.32 3.44 -6.60
CA LYS A 343 -0.05 3.76 -6.23
C LYS A 343 -0.77 4.37 -7.42
N TYR A 344 -2.07 4.11 -7.52
CA TYR A 344 -2.87 4.55 -8.64
C TYR A 344 -4.31 4.87 -8.22
N CYS A 345 -4.98 5.65 -9.04
CA CYS A 345 -6.40 5.89 -8.94
C CYS A 345 -7.04 5.84 -10.34
N TRP A 346 -8.36 5.87 -10.36
CA TRP A 346 -9.15 6.00 -11.57
C TRP A 346 -9.90 7.32 -11.54
N VAL A 347 -9.73 8.16 -12.56
CA VAL A 347 -10.42 9.46 -12.67
C VAL A 347 -11.14 9.50 -14.00
N ALA A 348 -12.48 9.55 -13.98
CA ALA A 348 -13.29 9.56 -15.19
C ALA A 348 -12.93 8.45 -16.20
N ASN A 349 -12.69 7.22 -15.69
CA ASN A 349 -12.21 6.05 -16.45
C ASN A 349 -10.76 6.09 -16.95
N GLU A 350 -10.02 7.15 -16.67
CA GLU A 350 -8.59 7.23 -16.96
C GLU A 350 -7.76 6.65 -15.82
N PHE A 351 -6.69 5.94 -16.19
CA PHE A 351 -5.75 5.36 -15.26
C PHE A 351 -4.68 6.39 -14.89
N VAL A 352 -4.56 6.73 -13.61
CA VAL A 352 -3.64 7.76 -13.13
C VAL A 352 -2.75 7.20 -12.03
N LEU A 353 -1.44 7.45 -12.11
CA LEU A 353 -0.49 7.12 -11.06
C LEU A 353 -0.37 8.28 -10.07
N GLU A 354 -0.30 7.98 -8.77
CA GLU A 354 -0.20 9.00 -7.71
C GLU A 354 1.13 9.75 -7.77
N LYS A 355 2.21 9.02 -8.06
CA LYS A 355 3.51 9.56 -8.39
C LYS A 355 3.76 9.14 -9.82
N GLY A 356 4.11 10.07 -10.70
CA GLY A 356 4.34 9.79 -12.12
C GLY A 356 5.29 8.62 -12.37
N MET A 357 5.43 8.23 -13.63
CA MET A 357 6.22 7.06 -14.01
C MET A 357 7.67 7.15 -13.46
N PRO A 358 8.17 6.09 -12.79
CA PRO A 358 9.51 6.05 -12.24
C PRO A 358 10.61 5.89 -13.30
#